data_AF-A0A2E5F0I6-F1
#
_entry.id   AF-A0A2E5F0I6-F1
#
_cell.length_a   1.000
_cell.length_b   1.000
_cell.length_c   1.000
_cell.angle_alpha   90.00
_cell.angle_beta   90.00
_cell.angle_gamma   90.00
#
_symmetry.space_group_name_H-M   'P 1'
#
loop_
_entity.id
_entity.type
_entity.pdbx_description
1 polymer ?
#
loop_
_entity_poly.entity_id
_entity_poly.type
_entity_poly.pdbx_seq_one_letter_code
_entity_poly.pdbx_strand_id
1 'polypeptide(L)'
;MKDTETIDLALRLWPEARDSGYVSDPTMLDILLQTLGSEGALGYECGLRTTFSPSSQSDNLAPILLPTGEKTPTDELNTKLIANILITRTLIAAGLHVDERVIRSMADTYAFCWAPKGNAVIASPLARACSLWLIALDPSNASDKPLPVSWDAECFNNPEIWDTEYRLISHYDVRERAMDWAVFVSGDTARRDGCSRWTIIEPLLRLKDDSRTRIALSAYAESEDAVETNASAASMLERGRIANLLNAVEWD
;
A
#
# COMPACT_ATOMS: atom_id res chain seq x y z
N MET A 1 -11.89 -0.85 -24.19
CA MET A 1 -11.91 -1.29 -22.78
C MET A 1 -11.01 -0.32 -22.04
N LYS A 2 -11.52 0.35 -21.01
CA LYS A 2 -10.80 1.45 -20.33
C LYS A 2 -9.82 0.84 -19.31
N ASP A 3 -8.71 1.53 -19.07
CA ASP A 3 -7.60 1.19 -18.17
C ASP A 3 -7.97 0.93 -16.70
N THR A 4 -9.26 0.99 -16.37
CA THR A 4 -9.85 0.79 -15.05
C THR A 4 -10.10 -0.69 -14.73
N GLU A 5 -10.07 -1.61 -15.70
CA GLU A 5 -10.51 -3.01 -15.47
C GLU A 5 -9.67 -3.80 -14.45
N THR A 6 -8.33 -3.70 -14.45
CA THR A 6 -7.49 -4.43 -13.49
C THR A 6 -7.63 -3.87 -12.07
N ILE A 7 -7.64 -2.55 -11.93
CA ILE A 7 -7.79 -1.90 -10.63
C ILE A 7 -9.21 -2.06 -10.10
N ASP A 8 -10.22 -1.96 -10.95
CA ASP A 8 -11.62 -2.26 -10.60
C ASP A 8 -11.77 -3.71 -10.15
N LEU A 9 -11.05 -4.64 -10.80
CA LEU A 9 -11.00 -6.03 -10.36
C LEU A 9 -10.39 -6.15 -8.97
N ALA A 10 -9.19 -5.60 -8.73
CA ALA A 10 -8.55 -5.63 -7.42
C ALA A 10 -9.45 -5.01 -6.33
N LEU A 11 -10.06 -3.86 -6.59
CA LEU A 11 -10.98 -3.19 -5.66
C LEU A 11 -12.26 -3.98 -5.40
N ARG A 12 -12.77 -4.71 -6.39
CA ARG A 12 -13.97 -5.57 -6.25
C ARG A 12 -13.69 -6.84 -5.45
N LEU A 13 -12.50 -7.43 -5.63
CA LEU A 13 -12.08 -8.62 -4.89
C LEU A 13 -11.65 -8.29 -3.45
N TRP A 14 -11.22 -7.05 -3.21
CA TRP A 14 -10.63 -6.63 -1.94
C TRP A 14 -11.51 -6.91 -0.71
N PRO A 15 -12.82 -6.59 -0.66
CA PRO A 15 -13.63 -6.86 0.53
C PRO A 15 -13.64 -8.34 0.92
N GLU A 16 -13.77 -9.24 -0.07
CA GLU A 16 -13.78 -10.67 0.18
C GLU A 16 -12.41 -11.16 0.68
N ALA A 17 -11.34 -10.82 -0.04
CA ALA A 17 -9.98 -11.19 0.35
C ALA A 17 -9.61 -10.64 1.73
N ARG A 18 -9.96 -9.38 2.02
CA ARG A 18 -9.69 -8.71 3.28
C ARG A 18 -10.42 -9.38 4.45
N ASP A 19 -11.71 -9.62 4.31
CA ASP A 19 -12.58 -10.01 5.43
C ASP A 19 -12.62 -11.53 5.65
N SER A 20 -12.38 -12.32 4.60
CA SER A 20 -12.48 -13.79 4.65
C SER A 20 -11.16 -14.53 4.42
N GLY A 21 -10.13 -13.85 3.90
CA GLY A 21 -8.85 -14.47 3.57
C GLY A 21 -8.86 -15.32 2.30
N TYR A 22 -9.93 -15.29 1.50
CA TYR A 22 -10.04 -16.00 0.23
C TYR A 22 -10.86 -15.18 -0.79
N VAL A 23 -10.90 -15.66 -2.03
CA VAL A 23 -11.78 -15.15 -3.10
C VAL A 23 -12.60 -16.31 -3.67
N SER A 24 -13.91 -16.11 -3.84
CA SER A 24 -14.86 -17.17 -4.25
C SER A 24 -14.55 -17.74 -5.64
N ASP A 25 -14.03 -16.91 -6.54
CA ASP A 25 -13.53 -17.33 -7.85
C ASP A 25 -12.03 -17.05 -7.96
N PRO A 26 -11.17 -18.02 -7.60
CA PRO A 26 -9.73 -17.87 -7.65
C PRO A 26 -9.18 -17.58 -9.06
N THR A 27 -9.92 -17.91 -10.12
CA THR A 27 -9.47 -17.64 -11.51
C THR A 27 -9.36 -16.13 -11.79
N MET A 28 -10.07 -15.30 -11.02
CA MET A 28 -9.94 -13.85 -11.07
C MET A 28 -8.57 -13.36 -10.56
N LEU A 29 -7.91 -14.12 -9.69
CA LEU A 29 -6.56 -13.81 -9.23
C LEU A 29 -5.53 -14.07 -10.34
N ASP A 30 -5.77 -15.04 -11.22
CA ASP A 30 -4.90 -15.28 -12.39
C ASP A 30 -4.87 -14.07 -13.32
N ILE A 31 -5.99 -13.35 -13.47
CA ILE A 31 -6.05 -12.10 -14.25
C ILE A 31 -5.12 -11.05 -13.67
N LEU A 32 -5.11 -10.87 -12.34
CA LEU A 32 -4.20 -9.95 -11.67
C LEU A 32 -2.73 -10.40 -11.81
N LEU A 33 -2.47 -11.70 -11.68
CA LEU A 33 -1.11 -12.25 -11.83
C LEU A 33 -0.55 -12.09 -13.24
N GLN A 34 -1.41 -12.13 -14.26
CA GLN A 34 -1.01 -11.94 -15.67
C GLN A 34 -0.51 -10.52 -15.98
N THR A 35 -0.77 -9.53 -15.10
CA THR A 35 -0.29 -8.15 -15.32
C THR A 35 1.14 -7.91 -14.82
N LEU A 36 1.78 -8.93 -14.23
CA LEU A 36 3.15 -8.84 -13.74
C LEU A 36 4.15 -8.50 -14.85
N GLY A 37 4.96 -7.47 -14.63
CA GLY A 37 6.04 -7.09 -15.53
C GLY A 37 5.59 -6.54 -16.88
N SER A 38 4.30 -6.25 -17.04
CA SER A 38 3.72 -5.66 -18.24
C SER A 38 3.94 -4.15 -18.30
N GLU A 39 3.86 -3.59 -19.51
CA GLU A 39 3.94 -2.15 -19.75
C GLU A 39 2.92 -1.39 -18.88
N GLY A 40 3.33 -0.23 -18.36
CA GLY A 40 2.55 0.55 -17.40
C GLY A 40 2.74 0.16 -15.94
N ALA A 41 3.41 -0.95 -15.62
CA ALA A 41 3.75 -1.30 -14.25
C ALA A 41 4.72 -0.29 -13.61
N LEU A 42 4.71 -0.21 -12.28
CA LEU A 42 5.65 0.60 -11.51
C LEU A 42 7.10 0.21 -11.85
N GLY A 43 7.90 1.17 -12.31
CA GLY A 43 9.30 0.93 -12.66
C GLY A 43 9.52 0.16 -13.97
N TYR A 44 8.49 -0.07 -14.78
CA TYR A 44 8.65 -0.75 -16.06
C TYR A 44 9.69 -0.07 -16.97
N GLU A 45 9.64 1.26 -17.09
CA GLU A 45 10.58 2.04 -17.90
C GLU A 45 12.04 1.95 -17.43
N CYS A 46 12.27 1.68 -16.14
CA CYS A 46 13.60 1.50 -15.56
C CYS A 46 14.06 0.04 -15.49
N GLY A 47 13.38 -0.86 -16.20
CA GLY A 47 13.74 -2.29 -16.25
C GLY A 47 13.18 -3.15 -15.11
N LEU A 48 12.38 -2.60 -14.20
CA LEU A 48 11.71 -3.39 -13.16
C LEU A 48 10.61 -4.26 -13.81
N ARG A 49 10.58 -5.56 -13.50
CA ARG A 49 9.64 -6.55 -14.10
C ARG A 49 8.84 -7.35 -13.08
N THR A 50 8.96 -6.98 -11.82
CA THR A 50 8.43 -7.69 -10.65
C THR A 50 7.21 -7.00 -10.05
N THR A 51 6.71 -5.95 -10.68
CA THR A 51 5.51 -5.19 -10.27
C THR A 51 4.36 -5.43 -11.24
N PHE A 52 3.13 -5.23 -10.78
CA PHE A 52 1.91 -5.44 -11.54
C PHE A 52 1.48 -4.17 -12.28
N SER A 53 1.05 -4.32 -13.52
CA SER A 53 0.51 -3.20 -14.29
C SER A 53 -0.96 -2.92 -13.94
N PRO A 54 -1.35 -1.65 -13.78
CA PRO A 54 -2.75 -1.25 -13.61
C PRO A 54 -3.58 -1.39 -14.89
N SER A 55 -2.97 -1.47 -16.07
CA SER A 55 -3.69 -1.54 -17.35
C SER A 55 -3.07 -2.57 -18.29
N SER A 56 -3.87 -3.06 -19.25
CA SER A 56 -3.38 -3.91 -20.34
C SER A 56 -2.89 -3.12 -21.55
N GLN A 57 -3.14 -1.80 -21.61
CA GLN A 57 -2.76 -0.91 -22.71
C GLN A 57 -2.37 0.47 -22.15
N SER A 58 -1.31 1.07 -22.69
CA SER A 58 -0.74 2.34 -22.24
C SER A 58 -1.49 3.53 -22.87
N ASP A 59 -1.95 4.47 -22.04
CA ASP A 59 -1.62 5.90 -22.15
C ASP A 59 -2.50 6.69 -21.16
N ASN A 60 -1.84 7.29 -20.16
CA ASN A 60 -2.41 8.08 -19.05
C ASN A 60 -3.33 7.33 -18.08
N LEU A 61 -2.72 6.80 -17.03
CA LEU A 61 -3.44 6.20 -15.91
C LEU A 61 -4.31 7.26 -15.21
N ALA A 62 -5.63 7.05 -15.27
CA ALA A 62 -6.58 7.92 -14.57
C ALA A 62 -6.39 7.84 -13.05
N PRO A 63 -6.69 8.91 -12.30
CA PRO A 63 -6.69 8.87 -10.84
C PRO A 63 -7.59 7.77 -10.31
N ILE A 64 -7.06 6.94 -9.41
CA ILE A 64 -7.78 5.82 -8.81
C ILE A 64 -8.58 6.36 -7.62
N LEU A 65 -9.88 6.07 -7.57
CA LEU A 65 -10.72 6.35 -6.39
C LEU A 65 -10.60 5.20 -5.39
N LEU A 66 -10.06 5.48 -4.22
CA LEU A 66 -9.94 4.50 -3.13
C LEU A 66 -11.27 4.31 -2.40
N PRO A 67 -11.48 3.16 -1.72
CA PRO A 67 -12.71 2.87 -1.00
C PRO A 67 -13.10 3.97 0.00
N THR A 68 -12.13 4.52 0.71
CA THR A 68 -12.26 5.62 1.68
C THR A 68 -12.49 6.99 1.04
N GLY A 69 -12.45 7.10 -0.29
CA GLY A 69 -12.88 8.27 -1.06
C GLY A 69 -11.76 9.19 -1.54
N GLU A 70 -10.50 8.94 -1.16
CA GLU A 70 -9.36 9.66 -1.73
C GLU A 70 -9.15 9.29 -3.19
N LYS A 71 -8.69 10.26 -3.97
CA LYS A 71 -8.18 10.02 -5.32
C LYS A 71 -6.66 9.98 -5.26
N THR A 72 -6.04 9.12 -6.05
CA THR A 72 -4.58 9.16 -6.19
C THR A 72 -4.13 10.53 -6.69
N PRO A 73 -2.89 10.95 -6.34
CA PRO A 73 -2.28 12.14 -6.91
C PRO A 73 -2.29 12.11 -8.44
N THR A 74 -2.17 13.29 -9.07
CA THR A 74 -2.08 13.39 -10.52
C THR A 74 -0.73 12.93 -11.08
N ASP A 75 0.27 12.68 -10.24
CA ASP A 75 1.55 12.14 -10.69
C ASP A 75 1.46 10.63 -10.98
N GLU A 76 2.08 10.26 -12.09
CA GLU A 76 2.02 8.90 -12.63
C GLU A 76 2.71 7.89 -11.72
N LEU A 77 3.83 8.28 -11.09
CA LEU A 77 4.61 7.40 -10.21
C LEU A 77 3.79 6.93 -9.01
N ASN A 78 3.15 7.87 -8.27
CA ASN A 78 2.33 7.53 -7.12
C ASN A 78 1.08 6.73 -7.52
N THR A 79 0.49 7.04 -8.67
CA THR A 79 -0.67 6.28 -9.15
C THR A 79 -0.28 4.84 -9.49
N LYS A 80 0.85 4.62 -10.18
CA LYS A 80 1.41 3.28 -10.45
C LYS A 80 1.82 2.54 -9.16
N LEU A 81 2.39 3.25 -8.19
CA LEU A 81 2.75 2.68 -6.89
C LEU A 81 1.51 2.23 -6.11
N ILE A 82 0.48 3.07 -6.02
CA ILE A 82 -0.77 2.72 -5.36
C ILE A 82 -1.47 1.58 -6.09
N ALA A 83 -1.52 1.61 -7.42
CA ALA A 83 -2.02 0.48 -8.22
C ALA A 83 -1.34 -0.84 -7.87
N ASN A 84 0.00 -0.86 -7.83
CA ASN A 84 0.75 -2.05 -7.46
C ASN A 84 0.42 -2.50 -6.03
N ILE A 85 0.30 -1.58 -5.08
CA ILE A 85 -0.11 -1.88 -3.70
C ILE A 85 -1.51 -2.52 -3.67
N LEU A 86 -2.47 -1.98 -4.42
CA LEU A 86 -3.85 -2.49 -4.46
C LEU A 86 -3.91 -3.92 -5.01
N ILE A 87 -3.16 -4.22 -6.07
CA ILE A 87 -3.07 -5.56 -6.64
C ILE A 87 -2.37 -6.51 -5.66
N THR A 88 -1.17 -6.14 -5.19
CA THR A 88 -0.36 -6.97 -4.30
C THR A 88 -1.07 -7.26 -2.98
N ARG A 89 -1.70 -6.27 -2.33
CA ARG A 89 -2.43 -6.50 -1.06
C ARG A 89 -3.61 -7.46 -1.26
N THR A 90 -4.28 -7.39 -2.40
CA THR A 90 -5.41 -8.27 -2.72
C THR A 90 -4.94 -9.71 -2.89
N LEU A 91 -3.83 -9.91 -3.61
CA LEU A 91 -3.21 -11.23 -3.78
C LEU A 91 -2.74 -11.82 -2.44
N ILE A 92 -2.04 -11.04 -1.61
CA ILE A 92 -1.57 -11.50 -0.29
C ILE A 92 -2.75 -11.85 0.60
N ALA A 93 -3.77 -10.97 0.69
CA ALA A 93 -4.96 -11.20 1.50
C ALA A 93 -5.75 -12.45 1.06
N ALA A 94 -5.76 -12.76 -0.25
CA ALA A 94 -6.36 -13.98 -0.79
C ALA A 94 -5.51 -15.25 -0.58
N GLY A 95 -4.39 -15.16 0.14
CA GLY A 95 -3.55 -16.31 0.51
C GLY A 95 -2.31 -16.52 -0.35
N LEU A 96 -2.01 -15.65 -1.32
CA LEU A 96 -0.85 -15.80 -2.22
C LEU A 96 0.45 -15.23 -1.64
N HIS A 97 0.55 -15.12 -0.31
CA HIS A 97 1.74 -14.64 0.39
C HIS A 97 2.97 -15.57 0.26
N VAL A 98 2.78 -16.79 -0.27
CA VAL A 98 3.84 -17.77 -0.57
C VAL A 98 4.31 -17.73 -2.03
N ASP A 99 3.62 -16.99 -2.90
CA ASP A 99 3.97 -16.89 -4.31
C ASP A 99 5.16 -15.94 -4.49
N GLU A 100 6.26 -16.42 -5.06
CA GLU A 100 7.49 -15.63 -5.25
C GLU A 100 7.25 -14.36 -6.07
N ARG A 101 6.30 -14.36 -7.01
CA ARG A 101 5.95 -13.18 -7.80
C ARG A 101 5.37 -12.08 -6.93
N VAL A 102 4.48 -12.46 -6.02
CA VAL A 102 3.81 -11.56 -5.06
C VAL A 102 4.81 -11.05 -4.03
N ILE A 103 5.68 -11.93 -3.51
CA ILE A 103 6.74 -11.57 -2.56
C ILE A 103 7.71 -10.55 -3.17
N ARG A 104 8.13 -10.75 -4.42
CA ARG A 104 9.01 -9.80 -5.12
C ARG A 104 8.32 -8.45 -5.36
N SER A 105 7.06 -8.45 -5.81
CA SER A 105 6.29 -7.21 -5.97
C SER A 105 6.14 -6.45 -4.65
N MET A 106 5.89 -7.14 -3.54
CA MET A 106 5.86 -6.55 -2.21
C MET A 106 7.22 -5.96 -1.82
N ALA A 107 8.31 -6.70 -2.02
CA ALA A 107 9.66 -6.24 -1.72
C ALA A 107 10.02 -4.96 -2.50
N ASP A 108 9.78 -4.94 -3.81
CA ASP A 108 10.05 -3.76 -4.64
C ASP A 108 9.15 -2.58 -4.25
N THR A 109 7.89 -2.82 -3.89
CA THR A 109 7.01 -1.79 -3.33
C THR A 109 7.55 -1.20 -2.04
N TYR A 110 8.07 -2.04 -1.14
CA TYR A 110 8.71 -1.58 0.08
C TYR A 110 9.95 -0.74 -0.19
N ALA A 111 10.74 -1.08 -1.20
CA ALA A 111 11.85 -0.23 -1.62
C ALA A 111 11.36 1.19 -1.96
N PHE A 112 10.32 1.33 -2.79
CA PHE A 112 9.74 2.65 -3.11
C PHE A 112 9.19 3.42 -1.91
N CYS A 113 8.53 2.75 -0.97
CA CYS A 113 7.89 3.41 0.17
C CYS A 113 8.86 3.75 1.31
N TRP A 114 9.82 2.85 1.59
CA TRP A 114 10.51 2.80 2.88
C TRP A 114 12.03 2.77 2.79
N ALA A 115 12.62 2.51 1.61
CA ALA A 115 14.07 2.54 1.42
C ALA A 115 14.70 3.87 0.97
N PRO A 116 13.99 4.95 0.58
CA PRO A 116 14.65 6.21 0.22
C PRO A 116 15.48 6.78 1.39
N LYS A 117 16.61 7.42 1.06
CA LYS A 117 17.51 8.08 2.01
C LYS A 117 16.93 9.39 2.53
N GLY A 118 17.12 9.63 3.83
CA GLY A 118 16.90 10.93 4.45
C GLY A 118 15.53 11.52 4.13
N ASN A 119 15.54 12.69 3.46
CA ASN A 119 14.32 13.43 3.12
C ASN A 119 13.84 13.20 1.68
N ALA A 120 14.38 12.21 0.96
CA ALA A 120 13.91 11.90 -0.39
C ALA A 120 12.45 11.44 -0.35
N VAL A 121 11.56 12.24 -0.93
CA VAL A 121 10.13 11.91 -1.01
C VAL A 121 9.84 11.27 -2.36
N ILE A 122 9.59 9.96 -2.33
CA ILE A 122 9.20 9.18 -3.51
C ILE A 122 7.71 8.81 -3.42
N ALA A 123 7.34 8.18 -2.31
CA ALA A 123 5.95 7.86 -2.01
C ALA A 123 5.24 9.03 -1.30
N SER A 124 4.10 9.44 -1.84
CA SER A 124 3.16 10.35 -1.19
C SER A 124 2.66 9.77 0.14
N PRO A 125 2.11 10.61 1.05
CA PRO A 125 1.48 10.12 2.27
C PRO A 125 0.39 9.06 1.99
N LEU A 126 -0.40 9.23 0.92
CA LEU A 126 -1.41 8.27 0.54
C LEU A 126 -0.80 6.93 0.10
N ALA A 127 0.28 6.94 -0.67
CA ALA A 127 0.97 5.71 -1.06
C ALA A 127 1.58 4.98 0.14
N ARG A 128 2.16 5.70 1.11
CA ARG A 128 2.65 5.13 2.38
C ARG A 128 1.51 4.57 3.23
N ALA A 129 0.39 5.27 3.34
CA ALA A 129 -0.79 4.78 4.04
C ALA A 129 -1.33 3.48 3.42
N CYS A 130 -1.42 3.43 2.08
CA CYS A 130 -1.80 2.22 1.37
C CYS A 130 -0.83 1.06 1.62
N SER A 131 0.49 1.32 1.67
CA SER A 131 1.49 0.25 1.84
C SER A 131 1.50 -0.36 3.24
N LEU A 132 0.88 0.28 4.25
CA LEU A 132 0.64 -0.33 5.56
C LEU A 132 -0.16 -1.63 5.46
N TRP A 133 -1.03 -1.77 4.46
CA TRP A 133 -1.74 -3.03 4.20
C TRP A 133 -0.79 -4.19 3.88
N LEU A 134 0.28 -3.94 3.15
CA LEU A 134 1.25 -4.98 2.83
C LEU A 134 1.93 -5.46 4.11
N ILE A 135 2.28 -4.54 5.03
CA ILE A 135 2.92 -4.86 6.32
C ILE A 135 1.96 -5.61 7.25
N ALA A 136 0.70 -5.18 7.28
CA ALA A 136 -0.36 -5.81 8.06
C ALA A 136 -0.69 -7.23 7.58
N LEU A 137 -0.46 -7.53 6.30
CA LEU A 137 -0.73 -8.82 5.68
C LEU A 137 0.53 -9.71 5.56
N ASP A 138 1.72 -9.15 5.77
CA ASP A 138 2.99 -9.85 5.66
C ASP A 138 3.22 -10.78 6.87
N PRO A 139 3.19 -12.11 6.69
CA PRO A 139 3.40 -13.05 7.79
C PRO A 139 4.85 -13.03 8.31
N SER A 140 5.77 -12.40 7.59
CA SER A 140 7.19 -12.27 7.94
C SER A 140 7.54 -10.88 8.47
N ASN A 141 6.58 -10.02 8.81
CA ASN A 141 6.84 -8.63 9.20
C ASN A 141 7.75 -8.42 10.44
N ALA A 142 8.01 -9.47 11.22
CA ALA A 142 8.95 -9.47 12.35
C ALA A 142 10.32 -10.08 12.02
N SER A 143 10.53 -10.47 10.77
CA SER A 143 11.74 -11.19 10.32
C SER A 143 12.83 -10.24 9.85
N ASP A 144 14.06 -10.47 10.32
CA ASP A 144 15.28 -9.82 9.80
C ASP A 144 15.75 -10.40 8.45
N LYS A 145 14.99 -11.34 7.86
CA LYS A 145 15.32 -11.87 6.55
C LYS A 145 15.36 -10.74 5.51
N PRO A 146 16.43 -10.61 4.72
CA PRO A 146 16.48 -9.63 3.65
C PRO A 146 15.36 -9.82 2.63
N LEU A 147 14.74 -8.70 2.21
CA LEU A 147 13.75 -8.67 1.16
C LEU A 147 14.41 -8.88 -0.21
N PRO A 148 13.81 -9.67 -1.12
CA PRO A 148 14.36 -9.92 -2.46
C PRO A 148 14.04 -8.78 -3.43
N VAL A 149 14.49 -7.56 -3.10
CA VAL A 149 14.33 -6.37 -3.95
C VAL A 149 15.21 -6.48 -5.19
N SER A 150 14.67 -6.05 -6.33
CA SER A 150 15.32 -6.07 -7.65
C SER A 150 16.23 -4.84 -7.83
N TRP A 151 17.26 -4.75 -6.98
CA TRP A 151 18.18 -3.62 -6.90
C TRP A 151 18.98 -3.33 -8.17
N ASP A 152 19.01 -4.26 -9.12
CA ASP A 152 19.65 -4.12 -10.42
C ASP A 152 18.86 -3.22 -11.40
N ALA A 153 17.57 -2.96 -11.12
CA ALA A 153 16.77 -2.03 -11.93
C ALA A 153 17.31 -0.60 -11.90
N GLU A 154 17.24 0.11 -13.03
CA GLU A 154 17.87 1.41 -13.23
C GLU A 154 17.34 2.50 -12.28
N CYS A 155 16.07 2.43 -11.90
CA CYS A 155 15.45 3.37 -10.97
C CYS A 155 16.09 3.34 -9.58
N PHE A 156 16.76 2.26 -9.20
CA PHE A 156 17.50 2.15 -7.95
C PHE A 156 18.97 2.63 -8.06
N ASN A 157 19.42 3.04 -9.25
CA ASN A 157 20.78 3.53 -9.51
C ASN A 157 20.93 5.05 -9.34
N ASN A 158 20.05 5.67 -8.56
CA ASN A 158 20.19 7.08 -8.17
C ASN A 158 20.70 7.20 -6.72
N PRO A 159 21.98 7.58 -6.47
CA PRO A 159 22.54 7.69 -5.12
C PRO A 159 21.98 8.88 -4.30
N GLU A 160 21.30 9.84 -4.92
CA GLU A 160 20.60 10.93 -4.23
C GLU A 160 19.34 10.44 -3.52
N ILE A 161 18.71 9.39 -4.06
CA ILE A 161 17.49 8.79 -3.53
C ILE A 161 17.82 7.53 -2.71
N TRP A 162 18.75 6.70 -3.20
CA TRP A 162 18.98 5.35 -2.69
C TRP A 162 20.34 5.19 -2.05
N ASP A 163 20.43 4.24 -1.12
CA ASP A 163 21.72 3.72 -0.69
C ASP A 163 22.26 2.70 -1.67
N THR A 164 23.13 3.15 -2.58
CA THR A 164 23.78 2.27 -3.56
C THR A 164 24.86 1.39 -2.94
N GLU A 165 25.35 1.73 -1.74
CA GLU A 165 26.36 0.95 -1.02
C GLU A 165 25.72 -0.01 -0.02
N TYR A 166 24.57 0.35 0.55
CA TYR A 166 23.81 -0.47 1.49
C TYR A 166 22.37 -0.75 1.03
N ARG A 167 22.23 -1.77 0.18
CA ARG A 167 20.94 -2.22 -0.39
C ARG A 167 20.33 -3.39 0.37
N LEU A 168 20.38 -3.35 1.70
CA LEU A 168 19.82 -4.39 2.54
C LEU A 168 18.69 -3.82 3.40
N ILE A 169 17.48 -4.31 3.14
CA ILE A 169 16.27 -3.98 3.90
C ILE A 169 15.53 -5.29 4.18
N SER A 170 15.14 -5.49 5.42
CA SER A 170 14.38 -6.66 5.87
C SER A 170 12.89 -6.33 6.04
N HIS A 171 12.09 -7.36 6.29
CA HIS A 171 10.68 -7.18 6.66
C HIS A 171 10.55 -6.39 7.98
N TYR A 172 11.42 -6.69 8.95
CA TYR A 172 11.51 -5.97 10.22
C TYR A 172 11.83 -4.49 10.02
N ASP A 173 12.87 -4.16 9.23
CA ASP A 173 13.25 -2.75 8.95
C ASP A 173 12.09 -1.94 8.36
N VAL A 174 11.34 -2.54 7.44
CA VAL A 174 10.16 -1.91 6.83
C VAL A 174 9.08 -1.67 7.88
N ARG A 175 8.76 -2.67 8.70
CA ARG A 175 7.76 -2.54 9.76
C ARG A 175 8.13 -1.42 10.73
N GLU A 176 9.37 -1.39 11.21
CA GLU A 176 9.84 -0.36 12.15
C GLU A 176 9.66 1.05 11.57
N ARG A 177 10.16 1.28 10.34
CA ARG A 177 10.03 2.57 9.63
C ARG A 177 8.57 2.97 9.43
N ALA A 178 7.70 2.00 9.14
CA ALA A 178 6.29 2.27 8.94
C ALA A 178 5.56 2.61 10.23
N MET A 179 5.89 1.97 11.34
CA MET A 179 5.30 2.28 12.64
C MET A 179 5.76 3.63 13.16
N ASP A 180 7.04 3.97 12.96
CA ASP A 180 7.57 5.29 13.27
C ASP A 180 6.88 6.38 12.43
N TRP A 181 6.67 6.11 11.13
CA TRP A 181 5.92 7.00 10.26
C TRP A 181 4.46 7.18 10.71
N ALA A 182 3.77 6.09 11.08
CA ALA A 182 2.38 6.13 11.54
C ALA A 182 2.21 7.01 12.79
N VAL A 183 3.13 6.92 13.75
CA VAL A 183 3.14 7.82 14.93
C VAL A 183 3.49 9.26 14.53
N PHE A 184 4.45 9.44 13.64
CA PHE A 184 4.85 10.78 13.19
C PHE A 184 3.69 11.53 12.50
N VAL A 185 2.90 10.85 11.67
CA VAL A 185 1.78 11.46 10.95
C VAL A 185 0.46 11.48 11.73
N SER A 186 0.34 10.75 12.85
CA SER A 186 -0.85 10.80 13.69
C SER A 186 -0.92 12.09 14.53
N GLY A 187 0.23 12.68 14.86
CA GLY A 187 0.31 13.88 15.68
C GLY A 187 0.00 15.21 14.95
N ASP A 188 -0.09 15.21 13.62
CA ASP A 188 -0.30 16.43 12.83
C ASP A 188 -0.90 16.10 11.46
N THR A 189 -2.09 16.63 11.19
CA THR A 189 -2.85 16.36 9.97
C THR A 189 -2.15 16.87 8.71
N ALA A 190 -1.34 17.93 8.81
CA ALA A 190 -0.59 18.48 7.68
C ALA A 190 0.46 17.49 7.12
N ARG A 191 0.94 16.55 7.94
CA ARG A 191 1.95 15.54 7.55
C ARG A 191 1.37 14.41 6.69
N ARG A 192 0.05 14.34 6.59
CA ARG A 192 -0.69 13.38 5.78
C ARG A 192 -1.70 14.08 4.86
N ASP A 193 -1.33 15.24 4.34
CA ASP A 193 -2.13 15.97 3.38
C ASP A 193 -2.51 15.06 2.18
N GLY A 194 -3.76 15.16 1.74
CA GLY A 194 -4.33 14.30 0.70
C GLY A 194 -4.59 12.84 1.12
N CYS A 195 -4.36 12.45 2.39
CA CYS A 195 -4.62 11.10 2.90
C CYS A 195 -5.65 11.12 4.03
N SER A 196 -6.72 10.33 3.89
CA SER A 196 -7.70 10.17 4.96
C SER A 196 -7.08 9.41 6.12
N ARG A 197 -7.48 9.78 7.35
CA ARG A 197 -7.10 8.98 8.54
C ARG A 197 -7.60 7.53 8.42
N TRP A 198 -8.73 7.31 7.73
CA TRP A 198 -9.35 5.99 7.63
C TRP A 198 -8.52 5.00 6.81
N THR A 199 -7.80 5.48 5.79
CA THR A 199 -6.85 4.68 5.01
C THR A 199 -5.69 4.17 5.86
N ILE A 200 -5.31 4.92 6.90
CA ILE A 200 -4.24 4.58 7.82
C ILE A 200 -4.75 3.68 8.96
N ILE A 201 -5.90 4.03 9.55
CA ILE A 201 -6.45 3.32 10.72
C ILE A 201 -6.66 1.84 10.44
N GLU A 202 -7.26 1.48 9.31
CA GLU A 202 -7.65 0.08 9.08
C GLU A 202 -6.48 -0.93 9.08
N PRO A 203 -5.39 -0.73 8.32
CA PRO A 203 -4.25 -1.65 8.41
C PRO A 203 -3.59 -1.63 9.79
N LEU A 204 -3.58 -0.48 10.49
CA LEU A 204 -3.06 -0.38 11.85
C LEU A 204 -3.87 -1.21 12.84
N LEU A 205 -5.19 -1.36 12.67
CA LEU A 205 -6.01 -2.22 13.55
C LEU A 205 -5.56 -3.69 13.53
N ARG A 206 -4.89 -4.15 12.48
CA ARG A 206 -4.30 -5.50 12.37
C ARG A 206 -2.90 -5.61 13.01
N LEU A 207 -2.30 -4.47 13.33
CA LEU A 207 -0.97 -4.37 13.95
C LEU A 207 -1.07 -3.86 15.40
N LYS A 208 -2.26 -3.91 16.01
CA LYS A 208 -2.57 -3.30 17.31
C LYS A 208 -1.73 -3.81 18.49
N ASP A 209 -1.05 -4.95 18.35
CA ASP A 209 -0.16 -5.47 19.38
C ASP A 209 1.14 -4.65 19.49
N ASP A 210 1.51 -3.90 18.45
CA ASP A 210 2.63 -2.95 18.49
C ASP A 210 2.24 -1.68 19.28
N SER A 211 3.09 -1.27 20.21
CA SER A 211 2.83 -0.11 21.07
C SER A 211 2.76 1.21 20.29
N ARG A 212 3.56 1.38 19.22
CA ARG A 212 3.50 2.57 18.36
C ARG A 212 2.20 2.62 17.58
N THR A 213 1.71 1.47 17.14
CA THR A 213 0.39 1.38 16.51
C THR A 213 -0.71 1.84 17.45
N ARG A 214 -0.67 1.43 18.72
CA ARG A 214 -1.65 1.88 19.72
C ARG A 214 -1.59 3.40 19.92
N ILE A 215 -0.39 3.97 20.07
CA ILE A 215 -0.20 5.42 20.16
C ILE A 215 -0.82 6.15 18.95
N ALA A 216 -0.53 5.67 17.74
CA ALA A 216 -1.05 6.27 16.51
C ALA A 216 -2.59 6.17 16.44
N LEU A 217 -3.16 5.00 16.74
CA LEU A 217 -4.61 4.79 16.72
C LEU A 217 -5.35 5.64 17.76
N SER A 218 -4.79 5.80 18.97
CA SER A 218 -5.36 6.70 19.99
C SER A 218 -5.39 8.16 19.49
N ALA A 219 -4.29 8.64 18.92
CA ALA A 219 -4.25 9.98 18.32
C ALA A 219 -5.24 10.11 17.15
N TYR A 220 -5.38 9.06 16.33
CA TYR A 220 -6.32 9.08 15.21
C TYR A 220 -7.77 9.12 15.64
N ALA A 221 -8.15 8.44 16.73
CA ALA A 221 -9.51 8.44 17.25
C ALA A 221 -10.03 9.87 17.53
N GLU A 222 -9.15 10.73 18.03
CA GLU A 222 -9.45 12.12 18.39
C GLU A 222 -9.25 13.11 17.23
N SER A 223 -8.50 12.73 16.19
CA SER A 223 -8.16 13.61 15.06
C SER A 223 -9.32 13.86 14.09
N GLU A 224 -9.30 15.01 13.42
CA GLU A 224 -10.17 15.26 12.26
C GLU A 224 -9.60 14.58 10.99
N ASP A 225 -10.48 14.25 10.05
CA ASP A 225 -10.06 13.76 8.75
C ASP A 225 -9.53 14.90 7.88
N ALA A 226 -8.44 14.69 7.15
CA ALA A 226 -7.83 15.76 6.33
C ALA A 226 -8.48 15.90 4.95
N VAL A 227 -9.34 14.96 4.57
CA VAL A 227 -9.96 14.89 3.24
C VAL A 227 -11.39 15.42 3.28
N GLU A 228 -11.78 16.16 2.23
CA GLU A 228 -13.08 16.81 2.08
C GLU A 228 -14.29 15.94 2.47
N THR A 229 -15.30 16.60 3.06
CA THR A 229 -16.53 16.01 3.61
C THR A 229 -17.53 15.54 2.54
N ASN A 230 -17.31 15.84 1.26
CA ASN A 230 -18.21 15.49 0.15
C ASN A 230 -17.89 14.12 -0.48
N ALA A 231 -17.43 13.14 0.29
CA ALA A 231 -17.19 11.81 -0.25
C ALA A 231 -18.50 11.08 -0.61
N SER A 232 -18.40 10.09 -1.50
CA SER A 232 -19.55 9.29 -1.91
C SER A 232 -20.17 8.52 -0.73
N ALA A 233 -21.43 8.11 -0.86
CA ALA A 233 -22.09 7.27 0.14
C ALA A 233 -21.33 5.95 0.38
N ALA A 234 -20.78 5.34 -0.67
CA ALA A 234 -19.94 4.14 -0.56
C ALA A 234 -18.70 4.40 0.29
N SER A 235 -18.04 5.55 0.08
CA SER A 235 -16.88 5.94 0.87
C SER A 235 -17.21 6.23 2.33
N MET A 236 -18.36 6.87 2.60
CA MET A 236 -18.82 7.11 3.97
C MET A 236 -19.18 5.81 4.70
N LEU A 237 -19.78 4.84 4.01
CA LEU A 237 -20.05 3.51 4.57
C LEU A 237 -18.74 2.79 4.92
N GLU A 238 -17.72 2.89 4.06
CA GLU A 238 -16.42 2.28 4.34
C GLU A 238 -15.70 2.95 5.53
N ARG A 239 -15.70 4.29 5.59
CA ARG A 239 -15.19 5.03 6.75
C ARG A 239 -15.95 4.64 8.03
N GLY A 240 -17.27 4.51 7.95
CA GLY A 240 -18.12 4.07 9.06
C GLY A 240 -17.81 2.65 9.54
N ARG A 241 -17.54 1.71 8.61
CA ARG A 241 -17.12 0.35 8.95
C ARG A 241 -15.79 0.38 9.72
N ILE A 242 -14.81 1.16 9.26
CA ILE A 242 -13.50 1.28 9.93
C ILE A 242 -13.66 1.95 11.31
N ALA A 243 -14.51 2.99 11.42
CA ALA A 243 -14.81 3.62 12.69
C ALA A 243 -15.39 2.64 13.71
N ASN A 244 -16.30 1.76 13.28
CA ASN A 244 -16.84 0.70 14.14
C ASN A 244 -15.77 -0.28 14.60
N LEU A 245 -14.83 -0.65 13.73
CA LEU A 245 -13.70 -1.51 14.11
C LEU A 245 -12.79 -0.82 15.13
N LEU A 246 -12.50 0.46 14.96
CA LEU A 246 -11.69 1.24 15.90
C LEU A 246 -12.36 1.33 17.28
N ASN A 247 -13.67 1.58 17.32
CA ASN A 247 -14.43 1.66 18.57
C ASN A 247 -14.55 0.30 19.29
N ALA A 248 -14.39 -0.80 18.57
CA ALA A 248 -14.39 -2.15 19.15
C ALA A 248 -13.02 -2.56 19.72
N VAL A 249 -11.97 -1.72 19.58
CA VAL A 249 -10.67 -1.98 20.20
C VAL A 249 -10.78 -1.72 21.71
N GLU A 250 -10.49 -2.75 22.49
CA GLU A 250 -10.25 -2.62 23.93
C GLU A 250 -8.82 -2.10 24.14
N TRP A 251 -8.71 -0.98 24.83
CA TRP A 251 -7.43 -0.35 25.18
C TRP A 251 -7.06 -0.78 26.60
N ASP A 252 -6.24 -1.82 26.71
CA ASP A 252 -5.64 -2.25 27.98
C ASP A 252 -4.55 -1.27 28.45
#